data_AF-A0A517LYI2-F1
#
_entry.id   AF-A0A517LYI2-F1
#
_cell.length_a   1.000
_cell.length_b   1.000
_cell.length_c   1.000
_cell.angle_alpha   90.00
_cell.angle_beta   90.00
_cell.angle_gamma   90.00
#
_symmetry.space_group_name_H-M   'P 1'
#
loop_
_entity.id
_entity.type
_entity.pdbx_description
1 polymer ?
#
loop_
_entity_poly.entity_id
_entity_poly.type
_entity_poly.pdbx_seq_one_letter_code
_entity_poly.pdbx_strand_id
1 'polypeptide(L)'
;MLRSHIFRQPTGSRAFALAMIGLFAIANGCSERAAEETPLRYENYENPEADAAAMRSSADSQGLPAPSPAPLDPPQITRAESLPKFAPSAKAPTMTKAPQPQAMSVPRAGSAAASSDVVTSQAQRIEYSAAPAEQVAPETGAHLQRLPAGAEHDAEAGFATVEVFYATDRMRTEVPLSSYQISGQKSAFMMLAGLAVVVALYGLFKLITGQARVGTVAMLASCFLGVLATGWIAMGQANIEKQGVTYNGDRGTLVRGICEVTVPDTHQRGLVERPSLLRFELREDQTKHMVLTSATELAQEDFRQRLSDRVASAPESDLLVFIHGYNVDFESAVQRTAQIAVDLPFEGVPVCYSWPSQASLVGYTVDENNSEWTIAHLKEFLLELVQESGAKSVNVVAHSMGNRPMTAVMQQIGWELNDDAAAPFDRVVLAAPDVDADRFRRDLVPPLLRVANQVTLYASSDDQALIASKKVHGHPRAGESGDQIVVVEGIETIDVSGIDLSLLGHSYYGDNETMLRDLYELVRQRLPAPQRAMLIAREAGELVYWQLAQQQGATGR
;
A
#
# COMPACT_ATOMS: atom_id res chain seq x y z
N MET A 1 42.19 48.72 55.14
CA MET A 1 40.80 48.33 55.47
C MET A 1 39.94 48.50 54.23
N LEU A 2 39.08 47.49 53.98
CA LEU A 2 37.96 47.36 53.02
C LEU A 2 38.17 47.18 51.49
N ARG A 3 37.96 45.91 51.06
CA ARG A 3 37.08 45.32 50.01
C ARG A 3 36.99 45.91 48.58
N SER A 4 37.14 45.05 47.57
CA SER A 4 36.02 44.56 46.72
C SER A 4 36.44 43.52 45.65
N HIS A 5 35.46 42.72 45.22
CA HIS A 5 35.49 41.45 44.47
C HIS A 5 35.77 41.58 42.95
N ILE A 6 36.35 40.52 42.36
CA ILE A 6 36.29 40.18 40.93
C ILE A 6 35.40 38.93 40.77
N PHE A 7 34.36 39.02 39.94
CA PHE A 7 33.52 37.90 39.47
C PHE A 7 33.77 37.71 37.96
N ARG A 8 34.08 36.48 37.53
CA ARG A 8 34.12 36.05 36.12
C ARG A 8 32.76 35.43 35.75
N GLN A 9 32.26 35.77 34.57
CA GLN A 9 31.07 35.17 33.94
C GLN A 9 31.34 33.74 33.41
N PRO A 10 30.26 32.95 33.16
CA PRO A 10 30.27 31.96 32.10
C PRO A 10 29.23 32.21 30.98
N THR A 11 29.62 31.70 29.82
CA THR A 11 29.15 31.80 28.43
C THR A 11 27.73 31.32 28.11
N GLY A 12 27.05 32.06 27.23
CA GLY A 12 25.66 31.85 26.77
C GLY A 12 25.40 30.76 25.72
N SER A 13 26.25 29.72 25.61
CA SER A 13 26.05 28.66 24.60
C SER A 13 25.20 27.48 25.09
N ARG A 14 24.95 27.35 26.41
CA ARG A 14 24.14 26.26 26.99
C ARG A 14 22.65 26.59 27.09
N ALA A 15 22.28 27.87 27.13
CA ALA A 15 20.88 28.30 27.19
C ALA A 15 20.13 28.09 25.86
N PHE A 16 20.84 28.10 24.74
CA PHE A 16 20.25 27.90 23.41
C PHE A 16 19.89 26.43 23.11
N ALA A 17 20.66 25.49 23.67
CA ALA A 17 20.40 24.05 23.52
C ALA A 17 19.18 23.57 24.34
N LEU A 18 18.94 24.18 25.50
CA LEU A 18 17.79 23.85 26.36
C LEU A 18 16.46 24.41 25.83
N ALA A 19 16.49 25.53 25.09
CA ALA A 19 15.28 26.10 24.47
C ALA A 19 14.78 25.26 23.27
N MET A 20 15.67 24.58 22.55
CA MET A 20 15.30 23.72 21.41
C MET A 20 14.69 22.37 21.85
N ILE A 21 15.03 21.89 23.05
CA ILE A 21 14.44 20.66 23.62
C ILE A 21 13.05 20.94 24.20
N GLY A 22 12.82 22.14 24.75
CA GLY A 22 11.50 22.56 25.23
C GLY A 22 10.45 22.75 24.14
N LEU A 23 10.85 23.12 22.92
CA LEU A 23 9.92 23.29 21.79
C LEU A 23 9.44 21.96 21.18
N PHE A 24 10.20 20.88 21.32
CA PHE A 24 9.83 19.55 20.84
C PHE A 24 8.85 18.81 21.78
N ALA A 25 8.79 19.19 23.06
CA ALA A 25 7.92 18.56 24.06
C ALA A 25 6.48 19.10 24.06
N ILE A 26 6.19 20.20 23.36
CA ILE A 26 4.85 20.81 23.30
C ILE A 26 4.05 20.31 22.08
N ALA A 27 4.70 19.62 21.12
CA ALA A 27 4.05 19.04 19.94
C ALA A 27 3.51 17.62 20.15
N ASN A 28 3.82 16.95 21.27
CA ASN A 28 3.29 15.65 21.65
C ASN A 28 2.44 15.80 22.91
N GLY A 29 1.13 15.95 22.72
CA GLY A 29 0.18 16.14 23.83
C GLY A 29 0.22 15.00 24.85
N CYS A 30 0.61 15.32 26.08
CA CYS A 30 0.26 14.54 27.25
C CYS A 30 -0.80 15.32 28.05
N SER A 31 -1.98 14.71 28.14
CA SER A 31 -3.10 15.13 28.97
C SER A 31 -2.73 15.11 30.45
N GLU A 32 -2.83 16.26 31.13
CA GLU A 32 -2.85 16.34 32.59
C GLU A 32 -4.14 15.73 33.14
N ARG A 33 -4.02 14.67 33.96
CA ARG A 33 -4.99 14.40 35.04
C ARG A 33 -4.24 14.33 36.36
N ALA A 34 -4.93 14.89 37.34
CA ALA A 34 -4.42 15.43 38.58
C ALA A 34 -3.85 14.38 39.56
N ALA A 35 -3.04 14.93 40.47
CA ALA A 35 -2.27 14.30 41.52
C ALA A 35 -3.08 13.55 42.57
N GLU A 36 -2.51 12.45 43.04
CA GLU A 36 -2.64 12.00 44.43
C GLU A 36 -1.25 11.53 44.91
N GLU A 37 -0.75 12.15 45.97
CA GLU A 37 0.60 11.96 46.52
C GLU A 37 0.69 10.73 47.43
N THR A 38 1.72 9.90 47.28
CA THR A 38 2.58 9.42 48.40
C THR A 38 3.86 8.74 47.85
N PRO A 39 5.03 8.84 48.53
CA PRO A 39 6.34 8.71 47.90
C PRO A 39 6.91 7.29 47.99
N LEU A 40 7.57 6.84 46.92
CA LEU A 40 8.48 5.69 46.98
C LEU A 40 9.92 6.08 46.60
N ARG A 41 10.80 5.41 47.34
CA ARG A 41 12.22 5.63 47.60
C ARG A 41 13.05 5.24 46.37
N TYR A 42 13.95 6.12 45.94
CA TYR A 42 14.97 5.83 44.93
C TYR A 42 16.07 4.93 45.50
N GLU A 43 16.34 3.80 44.86
CA GLU A 43 17.66 3.17 44.85
C GLU A 43 18.04 2.84 43.39
N ASN A 44 19.19 3.40 42.97
CA ASN A 44 19.85 3.13 41.71
C ASN A 44 20.51 1.74 41.75
N TYR A 45 20.47 0.99 40.65
CA TYR A 45 21.51 0.00 40.35
C TYR A 45 21.86 0.00 38.86
N GLU A 46 23.14 0.25 38.61
CA GLU A 46 23.84 0.08 37.34
C GLU A 46 24.29 -1.38 37.17
N ASN A 47 24.35 -1.79 35.90
CA ASN A 47 25.23 -2.80 35.28
C ASN A 47 24.66 -4.23 35.03
N PRO A 48 24.48 -4.63 33.75
CA PRO A 48 23.98 -5.95 33.35
C PRO A 48 25.13 -6.88 32.90
N GLU A 49 25.59 -7.79 33.76
CA GLU A 49 26.45 -8.91 33.33
C GLU A 49 26.32 -10.17 34.21
N ALA A 50 25.27 -10.29 35.05
CA ALA A 50 25.16 -11.38 36.04
C ALA A 50 23.96 -12.33 35.86
N ASP A 51 23.01 -12.09 34.95
CA ASP A 51 21.79 -12.92 34.86
C ASP A 51 21.89 -14.15 33.95
N ALA A 52 23.01 -14.36 33.27
CA ALA A 52 23.21 -15.52 32.39
C ALA A 52 23.57 -16.83 33.13
N ALA A 53 23.72 -16.81 34.47
CA ALA A 53 24.15 -17.98 35.24
C ALA A 53 23.07 -18.60 36.16
N ALA A 54 21.87 -18.03 36.26
CA ALA A 54 20.84 -18.47 37.19
C ALA A 54 19.73 -19.38 36.58
N MET A 55 19.86 -19.79 35.32
CA MET A 55 18.85 -20.62 34.62
C MET A 55 19.22 -22.11 34.47
N ARG A 56 20.12 -22.62 35.32
CA ARG A 56 20.47 -24.05 35.37
C ARG A 56 20.64 -24.53 36.81
N SER A 57 19.54 -24.69 37.56
CA SER A 57 19.45 -25.57 38.74
C SER A 57 18.14 -25.36 39.51
N SER A 58 17.09 -26.12 39.17
CA SER A 58 16.00 -26.44 40.12
C SER A 58 15.03 -27.47 39.52
N ALA A 59 15.54 -28.68 39.30
CA ALA A 59 14.72 -29.88 39.26
C ALA A 59 14.84 -30.57 40.62
N ASP A 60 13.81 -30.46 41.46
CA ASP A 60 13.19 -31.61 42.15
C ASP A 60 12.25 -31.22 43.31
N SER A 61 11.02 -31.75 43.22
CA SER A 61 10.08 -32.14 44.27
C SER A 61 9.41 -31.07 45.17
N GLN A 62 8.06 -31.02 45.10
CA GLN A 62 7.12 -31.50 46.14
C GLN A 62 5.67 -31.26 45.67
N GLY A 63 4.86 -32.32 45.68
CA GLY A 63 3.49 -32.33 45.17
C GLY A 63 2.43 -31.98 46.23
N LEU A 64 1.38 -31.31 45.78
CA LEU A 64 0.05 -31.22 46.41
C LEU A 64 -1.01 -31.18 45.27
N PRO A 65 -2.23 -31.71 45.48
CA PRO A 65 -3.12 -32.14 44.39
C PRO A 65 -3.91 -30.98 43.76
N ALA A 66 -4.06 -31.03 42.43
CA ALA A 66 -4.95 -30.15 41.68
C ALA A 66 -6.43 -30.58 41.85
N PRO A 67 -7.39 -29.64 41.91
CA PRO A 67 -8.82 -29.99 41.92
C PRO A 67 -9.27 -30.48 40.53
N SER A 68 -10.05 -31.57 40.50
CA SER A 68 -10.69 -32.06 39.27
C SER A 68 -11.64 -31.01 38.66
N PRO A 69 -11.58 -30.76 37.34
CA PRO A 69 -12.63 -30.01 36.66
C PRO A 69 -13.89 -30.86 36.50
N ALA A 70 -15.05 -30.25 36.72
CA ALA A 70 -16.35 -30.83 36.41
C ALA A 70 -16.47 -31.15 34.90
N PRO A 71 -17.20 -32.20 34.50
CA PRO A 71 -17.37 -32.52 33.09
C PRO A 71 -18.22 -31.45 32.41
N LEU A 72 -17.62 -30.69 31.50
CA LEU A 72 -18.33 -29.89 30.52
C LEU A 72 -18.66 -30.81 29.35
N ASP A 73 -19.95 -30.90 29.00
CA ASP A 73 -20.40 -31.61 27.80
C ASP A 73 -19.67 -31.05 26.57
N PRO A 74 -19.15 -31.92 25.68
CA PRO A 74 -18.52 -31.45 24.45
C PRO A 74 -19.57 -30.70 23.61
N PRO A 75 -19.23 -29.55 23.02
CA PRO A 75 -20.13 -28.89 22.09
C PRO A 75 -20.42 -29.87 20.96
N GLN A 76 -21.69 -30.04 20.62
CA GLN A 76 -22.07 -30.82 19.45
C GLN A 76 -21.44 -30.16 18.23
N ILE A 77 -20.42 -30.80 17.69
CA ILE A 77 -19.87 -30.48 16.38
C ILE A 77 -20.95 -30.88 15.38
N THR A 78 -21.83 -29.95 15.07
CA THR A 78 -22.54 -29.96 13.80
C THR A 78 -21.47 -29.96 12.72
N ARG A 79 -21.35 -31.10 12.04
CA ARG A 79 -20.58 -31.27 10.80
C ARG A 79 -20.74 -30.01 9.96
N ALA A 80 -19.63 -29.31 9.68
CA ALA A 80 -19.60 -28.19 8.76
C ALA A 80 -20.38 -28.59 7.51
N GLU A 81 -21.42 -27.81 7.18
CA GLU A 81 -22.06 -27.92 5.89
C GLU A 81 -20.96 -27.72 4.84
N SER A 82 -20.82 -28.71 3.95
CA SER A 82 -19.95 -28.59 2.79
C SER A 82 -20.32 -27.30 2.05
N LEU A 83 -19.32 -26.45 1.77
CA LEU A 83 -19.49 -25.26 0.93
C LEU A 83 -20.37 -25.60 -0.30
N PRO A 84 -21.44 -24.84 -0.57
CA PRO A 84 -22.29 -25.09 -1.73
C PRO A 84 -21.46 -24.97 -3.02
N LYS A 85 -21.87 -25.74 -4.03
CA LYS A 85 -21.15 -25.85 -5.32
C LYS A 85 -21.03 -24.48 -5.98
N PHE A 86 -19.81 -24.01 -6.18
CA PHE A 86 -19.48 -22.83 -6.96
C PHE A 86 -20.04 -22.94 -8.38
N ALA A 87 -20.68 -21.88 -8.88
CA ALA A 87 -21.12 -21.82 -10.26
C ALA A 87 -19.88 -21.79 -11.19
N PRO A 88 -19.84 -22.58 -12.27
CA PRO A 88 -18.71 -22.57 -13.18
C PRO A 88 -18.59 -21.21 -13.87
N SER A 89 -17.44 -20.55 -13.72
CA SER A 89 -17.07 -19.41 -14.56
C SER A 89 -17.09 -19.84 -16.04
N ALA A 90 -17.58 -18.95 -16.91
CA ALA A 90 -17.83 -19.23 -18.31
C ALA A 90 -16.56 -19.76 -19.01
N LYS A 91 -16.72 -20.88 -19.72
CA LYS A 91 -15.63 -21.60 -20.40
C LYS A 91 -14.85 -20.68 -21.34
N ALA A 92 -13.52 -20.69 -21.18
CA ALA A 92 -12.57 -20.22 -22.18
C ALA A 92 -12.84 -20.87 -23.56
N PRO A 93 -12.56 -20.16 -24.68
CA PRO A 93 -12.75 -20.70 -26.01
C PRO A 93 -11.87 -21.94 -26.24
N THR A 94 -12.47 -22.94 -26.89
CA THR A 94 -11.89 -24.26 -27.12
C THR A 94 -10.61 -24.18 -27.95
N MET A 95 -9.47 -24.53 -27.34
CA MET A 95 -8.22 -24.70 -28.07
C MET A 95 -8.32 -25.87 -29.05
N THR A 96 -8.15 -25.57 -30.33
CA THR A 96 -7.94 -26.59 -31.36
C THR A 96 -6.52 -27.12 -31.21
N LYS A 97 -6.41 -28.44 -31.04
CA LYS A 97 -5.18 -29.20 -30.83
C LYS A 97 -4.17 -28.95 -31.96
N ALA A 98 -3.04 -28.30 -31.66
CA ALA A 98 -1.89 -28.23 -32.57
C ALA A 98 -1.18 -29.61 -32.62
N PRO A 99 -0.61 -30.03 -33.77
CA PRO A 99 -0.02 -31.36 -33.91
C PRO A 99 1.36 -31.43 -33.25
N GLN A 100 1.65 -32.55 -32.57
CA GLN A 100 2.97 -32.89 -32.04
C GLN A 100 4.01 -33.01 -33.15
N PRO A 101 5.26 -32.55 -32.94
CA PRO A 101 6.34 -32.77 -33.90
C PRO A 101 6.81 -34.23 -33.86
N GLN A 102 6.80 -34.88 -35.04
CA GLN A 102 7.31 -36.23 -35.25
C GLN A 102 8.83 -36.25 -35.12
N ALA A 103 9.33 -37.26 -34.40
CA ALA A 103 10.75 -37.58 -34.27
C ALA A 103 11.35 -37.92 -35.65
N MET A 104 12.34 -37.14 -36.10
CA MET A 104 13.19 -37.52 -37.22
C MET A 104 14.47 -38.17 -36.70
N SER A 105 14.67 -39.38 -37.19
CA SER A 105 15.82 -40.26 -37.04
C SER A 105 17.10 -39.65 -37.62
N VAL A 106 18.18 -39.77 -36.85
CA VAL A 106 19.55 -39.41 -37.26
C VAL A 106 20.10 -40.49 -38.20
N PRO A 107 20.58 -40.17 -39.42
CA PRO A 107 21.44 -41.06 -40.17
C PRO A 107 22.91 -40.74 -39.93
N ARG A 108 23.65 -41.82 -39.69
CA ARG A 108 25.10 -41.93 -39.52
C ARG A 108 25.81 -41.54 -40.82
N ALA A 109 26.70 -40.54 -40.81
CA ALA A 109 27.53 -40.20 -41.96
C ALA A 109 28.88 -40.96 -41.92
N GLY A 110 29.14 -41.73 -42.97
CA GLY A 110 30.44 -42.29 -43.30
C GLY A 110 31.27 -41.35 -44.18
N SER A 111 32.58 -41.50 -44.06
CA SER A 111 33.68 -40.85 -44.80
C SER A 111 33.49 -40.71 -46.31
N ALA A 112 33.80 -39.52 -46.87
CA ALA A 112 34.67 -39.32 -48.04
C ALA A 112 34.94 -37.83 -48.30
N ALA A 113 36.08 -37.55 -48.93
CA ALA A 113 36.78 -36.27 -48.98
C ALA A 113 36.41 -35.33 -50.17
N ALA A 114 36.78 -34.06 -49.96
CA ALA A 114 37.25 -33.04 -50.92
C ALA A 114 36.32 -32.54 -52.04
N SER A 115 35.96 -31.25 -51.98
CA SER A 115 36.59 -30.18 -52.78
C SER A 115 35.95 -28.82 -52.50
N SER A 116 36.81 -27.81 -52.42
CA SER A 116 36.53 -26.39 -52.24
C SER A 116 35.76 -25.76 -53.40
N ASP A 117 34.73 -24.97 -53.11
CA ASP A 117 34.35 -23.80 -53.92
C ASP A 117 33.70 -22.74 -53.03
N VAL A 118 34.33 -21.57 -53.03
CA VAL A 118 33.87 -20.35 -52.38
C VAL A 118 32.92 -19.65 -53.34
N VAL A 119 31.63 -19.56 -52.98
CA VAL A 119 30.67 -18.65 -53.62
C VAL A 119 29.93 -17.89 -52.53
N THR A 120 30.28 -16.62 -52.40
CA THR A 120 29.56 -15.56 -51.71
C THR A 120 28.10 -15.50 -52.15
N SER A 121 27.14 -15.67 -51.22
CA SER A 121 25.74 -15.27 -51.41
C SER A 121 25.36 -14.19 -50.40
N GLN A 122 24.93 -13.06 -50.95
CA GLN A 122 24.46 -11.86 -50.26
C GLN A 122 23.29 -12.17 -49.31
N ALA A 123 23.43 -11.82 -48.04
CA ALA A 123 22.30 -11.71 -47.13
C ALA A 123 21.58 -10.39 -47.44
N GLN A 124 20.35 -10.47 -47.93
CA GLN A 124 19.44 -9.32 -47.98
C GLN A 124 19.17 -8.85 -46.56
N ARG A 125 19.75 -7.70 -46.22
CA ARG A 125 19.47 -6.94 -45.00
C ARG A 125 18.14 -6.22 -45.23
N ILE A 126 17.07 -6.69 -44.58
CA ILE A 126 15.82 -5.93 -44.50
C ILE A 126 16.09 -4.76 -43.56
N GLU A 127 16.28 -3.57 -44.14
CA GLU A 127 16.32 -2.31 -43.40
C GLU A 127 14.90 -1.98 -42.92
N TYR A 128 14.66 -2.14 -41.61
CA TYR A 128 13.55 -1.44 -40.96
C TYR A 128 13.91 0.05 -40.90
N SER A 129 13.37 0.82 -41.84
CA SER A 129 13.36 2.28 -41.76
C SER A 129 12.45 2.69 -40.60
N ALA A 130 13.04 2.94 -39.44
CA ALA A 130 12.35 3.58 -38.32
C ALA A 130 11.94 4.99 -38.76
N ALA A 131 10.64 5.20 -38.93
CA ALA A 131 10.08 6.54 -38.98
C ALA A 131 10.41 7.25 -37.65
N PRO A 132 10.74 8.55 -37.67
CA PRO A 132 11.11 9.27 -36.47
C PRO A 132 9.93 9.24 -35.50
N ALA A 133 10.19 8.77 -34.28
CA ALA A 133 9.24 8.83 -33.19
C ALA A 133 8.95 10.30 -32.89
N GLU A 134 7.78 10.75 -33.32
CA GLU A 134 7.21 12.02 -32.93
C GLU A 134 6.95 11.94 -31.41
N GLN A 135 7.62 12.80 -30.64
CA GLN A 135 7.42 12.91 -29.19
C GLN A 135 6.01 13.44 -28.94
N VAL A 136 5.04 12.54 -28.80
CA VAL A 136 3.70 12.87 -28.33
C VAL A 136 3.80 13.12 -26.82
N ALA A 137 3.58 14.36 -26.39
CA ALA A 137 3.42 14.68 -24.98
C ALA A 137 2.27 13.84 -24.40
N PRO A 138 2.37 13.34 -23.15
CA PRO A 138 1.31 12.52 -22.56
C PRO A 138 0.00 13.31 -22.55
N GLU A 139 -1.04 12.79 -23.20
CA GLU A 139 -2.37 13.37 -23.16
C GLU A 139 -2.93 13.23 -21.74
N THR A 140 -2.83 14.29 -20.94
CA THR A 140 -3.51 14.40 -19.64
C THR A 140 -5.01 14.12 -19.82
N GLY A 141 -5.54 13.15 -19.07
CA GLY A 141 -6.97 12.82 -19.05
C GLY A 141 -7.44 11.69 -19.99
N ALA A 142 -6.59 11.15 -20.88
CA ALA A 142 -7.03 10.06 -21.79
C ALA A 142 -7.43 8.76 -21.05
N HIS A 143 -6.87 8.53 -19.86
CA HIS A 143 -7.17 7.34 -19.02
C HIS A 143 -8.50 7.45 -18.28
N LEU A 144 -9.07 8.66 -18.14
CA LEU A 144 -10.39 8.88 -17.54
C LEU A 144 -11.56 8.56 -18.50
N GLN A 145 -11.28 8.10 -19.73
CA GLN A 145 -12.31 7.70 -20.69
C GLN A 145 -13.01 6.38 -20.32
N ARG A 146 -12.34 5.52 -19.53
CA ARG A 146 -12.90 4.25 -19.04
C ARG A 146 -12.70 4.19 -17.53
N LEU A 147 -13.76 4.50 -16.82
CA LEU A 147 -13.76 4.56 -15.37
C LEU A 147 -14.35 3.27 -14.76
N PRO A 148 -14.09 3.02 -13.47
CA PRO A 148 -14.72 1.92 -12.75
C PRO A 148 -16.24 2.01 -12.69
N ALA A 149 -16.86 0.86 -12.41
CA ALA A 149 -18.31 0.72 -12.45
C ALA A 149 -19.01 1.77 -11.58
N GLY A 150 -19.85 2.57 -12.24
CA GLY A 150 -20.60 3.72 -11.73
C GLY A 150 -19.76 4.75 -10.98
N ALA A 151 -18.53 4.94 -11.44
CA ALA A 151 -17.90 6.24 -11.38
C ALA A 151 -18.61 7.22 -12.32
N GLU A 152 -18.64 8.50 -11.94
CA GLU A 152 -19.26 9.58 -12.70
C GLU A 152 -18.21 10.66 -13.00
N HIS A 153 -18.11 11.11 -14.25
CA HIS A 153 -17.19 12.18 -14.64
C HIS A 153 -17.95 13.49 -14.81
N ASP A 154 -17.56 14.51 -14.04
CA ASP A 154 -18.07 15.87 -14.19
C ASP A 154 -16.98 16.75 -14.81
N ALA A 155 -17.07 16.93 -16.13
CA ALA A 155 -16.14 17.73 -16.90
C ALA A 155 -16.21 19.23 -16.56
N GLU A 156 -17.33 19.73 -16.01
CA GLU A 156 -17.42 21.13 -15.57
C GLU A 156 -16.74 21.31 -14.20
N ALA A 157 -16.87 20.31 -13.33
CA ALA A 157 -16.22 20.32 -12.02
C ALA A 157 -14.71 19.96 -12.10
N GLY A 158 -14.27 19.29 -13.16
CA GLY A 158 -12.87 18.98 -13.45
C GLY A 158 -12.34 17.75 -12.69
N PHE A 159 -13.23 16.82 -12.34
CA PHE A 159 -12.88 15.57 -11.68
C PHE A 159 -13.93 14.47 -11.94
N ALA A 160 -13.51 13.22 -11.77
CA ALA A 160 -14.40 12.06 -11.69
C ALA A 160 -14.60 11.62 -10.24
N THR A 161 -15.80 11.16 -9.89
CA THR A 161 -16.09 10.52 -8.60
C THR A 161 -16.12 9.01 -8.80
N VAL A 162 -15.25 8.30 -8.08
CA VAL A 162 -15.14 6.84 -8.10
C VAL A 162 -15.75 6.27 -6.82
N GLU A 163 -16.73 5.40 -7.00
CA GLU A 163 -17.30 4.62 -5.89
C GLU A 163 -16.38 3.43 -5.57
N VAL A 164 -15.96 3.31 -4.31
CA VAL A 164 -15.13 2.20 -3.82
C VAL A 164 -15.89 1.47 -2.71
N PHE A 165 -16.20 0.21 -2.93
CA PHE A 165 -16.73 -0.65 -1.87
C PHE A 165 -15.61 -0.94 -0.87
N TYR A 166 -15.91 -1.01 0.42
CA TYR A 166 -14.90 -1.34 1.40
C TYR A 166 -15.39 -2.31 2.46
N ALA A 167 -14.42 -3.03 3.04
CA ALA A 167 -14.55 -3.62 4.35
C ALA A 167 -13.32 -3.29 5.21
N THR A 168 -13.53 -3.19 6.51
CA THR A 168 -12.48 -2.83 7.47
C THR A 168 -12.81 -3.44 8.82
N ASP A 169 -11.79 -3.87 9.54
CA ASP A 169 -11.87 -4.27 10.94
C ASP A 169 -11.08 -3.31 11.84
N ARG A 170 -10.99 -2.05 11.40
CA ARG A 170 -10.51 -0.91 12.19
C ARG A 170 -11.57 -0.44 13.18
N MET A 171 -11.13 0.11 14.30
CA MET A 171 -12.03 0.76 15.24
C MET A 171 -12.56 2.07 14.62
N ARG A 172 -13.88 2.24 14.71
CA ARG A 172 -14.56 3.47 14.32
C ARG A 172 -14.19 4.60 15.29
N THR A 173 -13.84 5.76 14.76
CA THR A 173 -13.60 6.95 15.58
C THR A 173 -14.92 7.66 15.85
N GLU A 174 -15.05 8.29 17.03
CA GLU A 174 -16.24 9.04 17.43
C GLU A 174 -16.44 10.34 16.63
N VAL A 175 -15.43 10.75 15.85
CA VAL A 175 -15.38 12.01 15.11
C VAL A 175 -15.75 11.75 13.64
N PRO A 176 -16.95 12.14 13.15
CA PRO A 176 -17.36 11.90 11.77
C PRO A 176 -16.54 12.75 10.78
N LEU A 177 -16.47 12.31 9.52
CA LEU A 177 -15.75 13.00 8.44
C LEU A 177 -16.22 14.46 8.25
N SER A 178 -17.48 14.76 8.55
CA SER A 178 -18.07 16.10 8.44
C SER A 178 -17.56 17.11 9.46
N SER A 179 -16.90 16.66 10.53
CA SER A 179 -16.31 17.56 11.53
C SER A 179 -15.11 18.37 11.01
N TYR A 180 -14.63 18.11 9.79
CA TYR A 180 -13.54 18.84 9.12
C TYR A 180 -14.00 20.05 8.26
N GLN A 181 -15.22 20.58 8.47
CA GLN A 181 -15.74 21.77 7.75
C GLN A 181 -15.26 23.11 8.34
N ILE A 182 -14.42 23.90 7.64
CA ILE A 182 -14.07 25.27 8.08
C ILE A 182 -13.97 26.30 6.93
N SER A 183 -14.79 27.36 7.03
CA SER A 183 -15.25 28.23 5.93
C SER A 183 -14.88 29.75 5.89
N GLY A 184 -14.74 30.47 4.71
CA GLY A 184 -14.12 31.83 4.39
C GLY A 184 -12.70 32.13 3.68
N GLN A 185 -12.69 32.95 2.62
CA GLN A 185 -11.69 33.99 2.19
C GLN A 185 -10.13 33.81 2.24
N LYS A 186 -9.52 33.56 1.06
CA LYS A 186 -8.05 33.50 0.79
C LYS A 186 -7.27 34.84 0.97
N SER A 187 -7.91 35.99 0.79
CA SER A 187 -7.23 37.30 0.76
C SER A 187 -6.69 37.75 2.12
N ALA A 188 -7.45 37.48 3.19
CA ALA A 188 -7.07 37.84 4.56
C ALA A 188 -5.89 36.99 5.07
N PHE A 189 -5.87 35.69 4.74
CA PHE A 189 -4.75 34.81 5.06
C PHE A 189 -3.45 35.29 4.39
N MET A 190 -3.47 35.51 3.06
CA MET A 190 -2.30 35.95 2.31
C MET A 190 -1.75 37.29 2.83
N MET A 191 -2.63 38.20 3.24
CA MET A 191 -2.24 39.48 3.83
C MET A 191 -1.57 39.32 5.20
N LEU A 192 -2.15 38.51 6.10
CA LEU A 192 -1.60 38.27 7.44
C LEU A 192 -0.28 37.50 7.39
N ALA A 193 -0.20 36.47 6.55
CA ALA A 193 1.02 35.68 6.34
C ALA A 193 2.13 36.54 5.70
N GLY A 194 1.82 37.30 4.66
CA GLY A 194 2.76 38.23 4.03
C GLY A 194 3.27 39.29 5.01
N LEU A 195 2.38 39.85 5.84
CA LEU A 195 2.75 40.81 6.87
C LEU A 195 3.66 40.20 7.94
N ALA A 196 3.38 38.98 8.38
CA ALA A 196 4.23 38.26 9.34
C ALA A 196 5.66 38.12 8.81
N VAL A 197 5.82 37.70 7.54
CA VAL A 197 7.15 37.56 6.91
C VAL A 197 7.89 38.90 6.83
N VAL A 198 7.21 39.98 6.43
CA VAL A 198 7.83 41.32 6.37
C VAL A 198 8.29 41.79 7.75
N VAL A 199 7.45 41.59 8.77
CA VAL A 199 7.78 41.93 10.17
C VAL A 199 8.92 41.06 10.69
N ALA A 200 8.99 39.79 10.29
CA ALA A 200 10.09 38.90 10.64
C ALA A 200 11.43 39.37 10.04
N LEU A 201 11.44 39.66 8.73
CA LEU A 201 12.65 40.14 8.06
C LEU A 201 13.14 41.46 8.65
N TYR A 202 12.23 42.38 8.98
CA TYR A 202 12.56 43.61 9.68
C TYR A 202 13.14 43.35 11.08
N GLY A 203 12.53 42.45 11.85
CA GLY A 203 13.04 42.07 13.18
C GLY A 203 14.44 41.48 13.12
N LEU A 204 14.70 40.59 12.16
CA LEU A 204 16.02 39.99 11.95
C LEU A 204 17.07 41.04 11.55
N PHE A 205 16.73 41.95 10.64
CA PHE A 205 17.59 43.07 10.27
C PHE A 205 17.94 43.95 11.49
N LYS A 206 16.97 44.18 12.38
CA LYS A 206 17.18 44.94 13.63
C LYS A 206 18.04 44.21 14.66
N LEU A 207 17.94 42.87 14.75
CA LEU A 207 18.85 42.07 15.56
C LEU A 207 20.29 42.16 15.04
N ILE A 208 20.47 42.06 13.71
CA ILE A 208 21.80 42.15 13.07
C ILE A 208 22.41 43.55 13.21
N THR A 209 21.60 44.61 13.14
CA THR A 209 22.06 46.01 13.29
C THR A 209 22.21 46.47 14.75
N GLY A 210 22.12 45.55 15.72
CA GLY A 210 22.41 45.81 17.13
C GLY A 210 21.26 46.42 17.93
N GLN A 211 20.06 46.54 17.35
CA GLN A 211 18.85 47.05 18.01
C GLN A 211 18.03 45.91 18.61
N ALA A 212 18.62 45.19 19.58
CA ALA A 212 18.09 43.94 20.12
C ALA A 212 16.63 44.04 20.59
N ARG A 213 16.25 45.11 21.31
CA ARG A 213 14.87 45.30 21.83
C ARG A 213 13.84 45.41 20.70
N VAL A 214 14.15 46.16 19.64
CA VAL A 214 13.25 46.34 18.49
C VAL A 214 13.13 45.05 17.70
N GLY A 215 14.25 44.34 17.53
CA GLY A 215 14.28 43.03 16.88
C GLY A 215 13.44 41.99 17.60
N THR A 216 13.57 41.87 18.93
CA THR A 216 12.80 40.90 19.72
C THR A 216 11.29 41.21 19.69
N VAL A 217 10.89 42.48 19.79
CA VAL A 217 9.46 42.87 19.72
C VAL A 217 8.87 42.56 18.34
N ALA A 218 9.61 42.83 17.25
CA ALA A 218 9.17 42.50 15.90
C ALA A 218 9.05 40.97 15.69
N MET A 219 9.98 40.18 16.24
CA MET A 219 9.87 38.70 16.21
C MET A 219 8.60 38.21 16.90
N LEU A 220 8.30 38.71 18.10
CA LEU A 220 7.08 38.34 18.83
C LEU A 220 5.81 38.75 18.08
N ALA A 221 5.80 39.94 17.47
CA ALA A 221 4.69 40.41 16.65
C ALA A 221 4.50 39.57 15.38
N SER A 222 5.57 39.13 14.74
CA SER A 222 5.51 38.18 13.61
C SER A 222 4.93 36.84 14.03
N CYS A 223 5.33 36.30 15.18
CA CYS A 223 4.76 35.05 15.70
C CYS A 223 3.26 35.23 15.98
N PHE A 224 2.85 36.34 16.58
CA PHE A 224 1.44 36.63 16.83
C PHE A 224 0.63 36.76 15.53
N LEU A 225 1.14 37.47 14.52
CA LEU A 225 0.52 37.55 13.19
C LEU A 225 0.46 36.18 12.50
N GLY A 226 1.48 35.33 12.68
CA GLY A 226 1.46 33.95 12.23
C GLY A 226 0.36 33.13 12.90
N VAL A 227 0.21 33.26 14.23
CA VAL A 227 -0.88 32.62 15.00
C VAL A 227 -2.25 33.15 14.60
N LEU A 228 -2.37 34.44 14.28
CA LEU A 228 -3.61 35.01 13.74
C LEU A 228 -3.89 34.52 12.32
N ALA A 229 -2.87 34.38 11.47
CA ALA A 229 -3.02 33.82 10.13
C ALA A 229 -3.46 32.35 10.17
N THR A 230 -2.90 31.55 11.09
CA THR A 230 -3.34 30.16 11.31
C THR A 230 -4.72 30.08 11.97
N GLY A 231 -5.04 31.01 12.89
CA GLY A 231 -6.39 31.16 13.43
C GLY A 231 -7.43 31.58 12.38
N TRP A 232 -7.02 32.34 11.35
CA TRP A 232 -7.89 32.74 10.25
C TRP A 232 -8.10 31.62 9.21
N ILE A 233 -7.09 30.75 9.02
CA ILE A 233 -7.25 29.46 8.31
C ILE A 233 -8.29 28.60 9.02
N ALA A 234 -8.32 28.64 10.36
CA ALA A 234 -9.35 27.97 11.16
C ALA A 234 -10.74 28.66 11.11
N MET A 235 -10.90 29.73 10.33
CA MET A 235 -12.17 30.43 10.10
C MET A 235 -12.41 30.70 8.61
N GLY A 236 -11.98 29.81 7.68
CA GLY A 236 -11.89 30.18 6.25
C GLY A 236 -11.72 29.19 5.04
N GLN A 237 -12.65 29.02 4.07
CA GLN A 237 -12.96 28.06 2.97
C GLN A 237 -12.00 28.11 1.79
N ALA A 238 -11.56 26.92 1.37
CA ALA A 238 -12.35 26.09 0.45
C ALA A 238 -12.77 24.84 1.25
N ASN A 239 -14.06 24.52 1.31
CA ASN A 239 -14.53 23.34 2.05
C ASN A 239 -14.72 22.19 1.07
N ILE A 240 -14.02 21.09 1.31
CA ILE A 240 -14.48 19.78 0.86
C ILE A 240 -15.39 19.28 1.97
N GLU A 241 -16.68 19.16 1.69
CA GLU A 241 -17.62 18.57 2.64
C GLU A 241 -17.39 17.06 2.66
N LYS A 242 -16.47 16.58 3.50
CA LYS A 242 -16.33 15.14 3.74
C LYS A 242 -17.53 14.66 4.57
N GLN A 243 -18.16 13.55 4.25
CA GLN A 243 -19.29 13.01 5.01
C GLN A 243 -19.10 11.56 5.45
N GLY A 244 -19.68 11.23 6.62
CA GLY A 244 -19.74 9.84 7.09
C GLY A 244 -18.72 9.46 8.16
N VAL A 245 -18.26 8.21 8.15
CA VAL A 245 -17.48 7.57 9.23
C VAL A 245 -15.98 7.67 9.04
N THR A 246 -15.24 7.62 10.14
CA THR A 246 -13.77 7.58 10.16
C THR A 246 -13.30 6.35 10.93
N TYR A 247 -12.12 5.84 10.56
CA TYR A 247 -11.51 4.66 11.17
C TYR A 247 -10.06 4.96 11.54
N ASN A 248 -9.63 4.47 12.70
CA ASN A 248 -8.27 4.66 13.19
C ASN A 248 -7.39 3.41 12.97
N GLY A 249 -6.22 3.35 13.61
CA GLY A 249 -5.31 2.20 13.55
C GLY A 249 -5.62 1.07 14.54
N ASP A 250 -6.62 1.23 15.42
CA ASP A 250 -6.94 0.25 16.45
C ASP A 250 -7.83 -0.87 15.91
N ARG A 251 -7.82 -2.01 16.59
CA ARG A 251 -8.64 -3.18 16.24
C ARG A 251 -10.11 -2.93 16.57
N GLY A 252 -10.98 -3.13 15.59
CA GLY A 252 -12.42 -3.11 15.74
C GLY A 252 -13.06 -4.43 15.32
N THR A 253 -14.32 -4.34 14.92
CA THR A 253 -15.11 -5.42 14.33
C THR A 253 -15.20 -5.24 12.82
N LEU A 254 -15.39 -6.34 12.08
CA LEU A 254 -15.60 -6.25 10.63
C LEU A 254 -16.86 -5.46 10.28
N VAL A 255 -16.68 -4.36 9.57
CA VAL A 255 -17.75 -3.53 9.00
C VAL A 255 -17.55 -3.38 7.49
N ARG A 256 -18.63 -3.08 6.77
CA ARG A 256 -18.64 -2.87 5.32
C ARG A 256 -19.25 -1.52 4.97
N GLY A 257 -18.95 -1.01 3.79
CA GLY A 257 -19.52 0.24 3.35
C GLY A 257 -19.12 0.64 1.95
N ILE A 258 -19.42 1.89 1.62
CA ILE A 258 -19.09 2.51 0.34
C ILE A 258 -18.39 3.84 0.61
N CYS A 259 -17.33 4.09 -0.15
CA CYS A 259 -16.61 5.35 -0.17
C CYS A 259 -16.73 6.03 -1.53
N GLU A 260 -16.68 7.36 -1.53
CA GLU A 260 -16.57 8.16 -2.75
C GLU A 260 -15.20 8.84 -2.77
N VAL A 261 -14.45 8.63 -3.84
CA VAL A 261 -13.13 9.23 -4.05
C VAL A 261 -13.16 10.04 -5.32
N THR A 262 -12.81 11.32 -5.22
CA THR A 262 -12.63 12.16 -6.42
C THR A 262 -11.25 11.96 -7.02
N VAL A 263 -11.18 12.01 -8.35
CA VAL A 263 -9.97 11.86 -9.15
C VAL A 263 -9.91 13.03 -10.12
N PRO A 264 -8.90 13.91 -10.03
CA PRO A 264 -8.83 15.13 -10.84
C PRO A 264 -8.58 14.81 -12.32
N ASP A 265 -9.03 15.68 -13.23
CA ASP A 265 -8.71 15.54 -14.66
C ASP A 265 -7.21 15.63 -14.96
N THR A 266 -6.48 16.27 -14.05
CA THR A 266 -5.02 16.38 -14.10
C THR A 266 -4.29 15.16 -13.54
N HIS A 267 -5.03 14.09 -13.19
CA HIS A 267 -4.46 12.88 -12.59
C HIS A 267 -3.35 12.28 -13.46
N GLN A 268 -2.35 11.75 -12.78
CA GLN A 268 -1.22 11.08 -13.40
C GLN A 268 -1.15 9.64 -12.91
N ARG A 269 -0.94 8.73 -13.86
CA ARG A 269 -0.85 7.31 -13.57
C ARG A 269 0.21 6.99 -12.53
N GLY A 270 -0.17 6.19 -11.54
CA GLY A 270 0.65 5.72 -10.43
C GLY A 270 0.76 6.71 -9.26
N LEU A 271 0.23 7.93 -9.40
CA LEU A 271 0.27 8.94 -8.36
C LEU A 271 -1.05 9.00 -7.60
N VAL A 272 -0.99 9.16 -6.28
CA VAL A 272 -2.14 9.62 -5.50
C VAL A 272 -1.85 11.06 -5.15
N GLU A 273 -2.46 11.99 -5.88
CA GLU A 273 -2.20 13.42 -5.69
C GLU A 273 -2.70 13.87 -4.32
N ARG A 274 -1.80 14.43 -3.52
CA ARG A 274 -2.08 14.95 -2.18
C ARG A 274 -1.55 16.37 -2.01
N PRO A 275 -2.15 17.16 -1.10
CA PRO A 275 -1.62 18.46 -0.73
C PRO A 275 -0.17 18.35 -0.27
N SER A 276 0.68 19.22 -0.78
CA SER A 276 2.09 19.29 -0.40
C SER A 276 2.46 20.62 0.23
N LEU A 277 3.05 20.57 1.43
CA LEU A 277 3.61 21.75 2.08
C LEU A 277 4.72 22.42 1.24
N LEU A 278 5.47 21.64 0.45
CA LEU A 278 6.50 22.16 -0.46
C LEU A 278 5.88 22.98 -1.61
N ARG A 279 4.65 22.64 -2.00
CA ARG A 279 3.84 23.39 -2.97
C ARG A 279 2.97 24.45 -2.29
N PHE A 280 3.12 24.64 -0.98
CA PHE A 280 2.28 25.51 -0.15
C PHE A 280 0.79 25.15 -0.20
N GLU A 281 0.47 23.88 -0.46
CA GLU A 281 -0.87 23.32 -0.45
C GLU A 281 -1.15 22.75 0.94
N LEU A 282 -1.95 23.48 1.70
CA LEU A 282 -2.35 23.10 3.06
C LEU A 282 -3.69 22.35 3.09
N ARG A 283 -4.37 22.26 1.94
CA ARG A 283 -5.73 21.74 1.83
C ARG A 283 -5.90 20.90 0.58
N GLU A 284 -6.77 19.92 0.71
CA GLU A 284 -7.26 19.13 -0.41
C GLU A 284 -8.07 20.00 -1.37
N ASP A 285 -8.02 19.61 -2.64
CA ASP A 285 -8.65 20.30 -3.77
C ASP A 285 -8.97 19.21 -4.78
N GLN A 286 -10.26 18.93 -5.00
CA GLN A 286 -10.71 17.81 -5.85
C GLN A 286 -10.26 17.96 -7.31
N THR A 287 -9.92 19.18 -7.74
CA THR A 287 -9.41 19.45 -9.10
C THR A 287 -7.91 19.18 -9.24
N LYS A 288 -7.21 18.90 -8.14
CA LYS A 288 -5.75 18.68 -8.10
C LYS A 288 -5.32 17.45 -7.33
N HIS A 289 -6.16 16.98 -6.42
CA HIS A 289 -5.87 15.95 -5.45
C HIS A 289 -6.92 14.86 -5.54
N MET A 290 -6.52 13.63 -5.27
CA MET A 290 -7.47 12.57 -5.03
C MET A 290 -8.01 12.71 -3.60
N VAL A 291 -9.32 12.80 -3.44
CA VAL A 291 -9.92 13.10 -2.13
C VAL A 291 -11.03 12.12 -1.79
N LEU A 292 -10.99 11.55 -0.58
CA LEU A 292 -12.11 10.80 -0.02
C LEU A 292 -13.17 11.82 0.46
N THR A 293 -14.29 11.88 -0.24
CA THR A 293 -15.40 12.82 0.04
C THR A 293 -16.48 12.20 0.90
N SER A 294 -16.67 10.88 0.83
CA SER A 294 -17.70 10.19 1.61
C SER A 294 -17.23 8.82 2.05
N ALA A 295 -17.59 8.40 3.26
CA ALA A 295 -17.47 7.03 3.73
C ALA A 295 -18.73 6.63 4.51
N THR A 296 -19.54 5.76 3.93
CA THR A 296 -20.82 5.34 4.51
C THR A 296 -20.75 3.86 4.90
N GLU A 297 -20.89 3.59 6.19
CA GLU A 297 -21.04 2.23 6.71
C GLU A 297 -22.44 1.69 6.36
N LEU A 298 -22.49 0.45 5.90
CA LEU A 298 -23.71 -0.24 5.50
C LEU A 298 -23.93 -1.48 6.34
N ALA A 299 -25.19 -1.82 6.58
CA ALA A 299 -25.54 -3.15 7.07
C ALA A 299 -25.12 -4.19 6.03
N GLN A 300 -24.78 -5.40 6.49
CA GLN A 300 -24.30 -6.49 5.61
C GLN A 300 -25.24 -6.74 4.42
N GLU A 301 -26.54 -6.80 4.66
CA GLU A 301 -27.53 -7.05 3.60
C GLU A 301 -27.62 -5.89 2.59
N ASP A 302 -27.53 -4.64 3.07
CA ASP A 302 -27.51 -3.46 2.20
C ASP A 302 -26.23 -3.41 1.35
N PHE A 303 -25.09 -3.75 1.96
CA PHE A 303 -23.80 -3.87 1.27
C PHE A 303 -23.87 -4.94 0.17
N ARG A 304 -24.34 -6.14 0.51
CA ARG A 304 -24.52 -7.26 -0.40
C ARG A 304 -25.39 -6.89 -1.59
N GLN A 305 -26.55 -6.28 -1.33
CA GLN A 305 -27.47 -5.86 -2.37
C GLN A 305 -26.85 -4.79 -3.28
N ARG A 306 -26.25 -3.74 -2.71
CA ARG A 306 -25.61 -2.68 -3.51
C ARG A 306 -24.44 -3.19 -4.34
N LEU A 307 -23.61 -4.07 -3.78
CA LEU A 307 -22.50 -4.67 -4.49
C LEU A 307 -23.01 -5.52 -5.66
N SER A 308 -24.01 -6.36 -5.42
CA SER A 308 -24.62 -7.21 -6.45
C SER A 308 -25.23 -6.39 -7.59
N ASP A 309 -25.97 -5.34 -7.26
CA ASP A 309 -26.56 -4.42 -8.25
C ASP A 309 -25.47 -3.68 -9.05
N ARG A 310 -24.39 -3.26 -8.39
CA ARG A 310 -23.26 -2.60 -9.06
C ARG A 310 -22.54 -3.56 -10.00
N VAL A 311 -22.26 -4.79 -9.58
CA VAL A 311 -21.64 -5.83 -10.42
C VAL A 311 -22.53 -6.20 -11.61
N ALA A 312 -23.84 -6.27 -11.42
CA ALA A 312 -24.79 -6.59 -12.48
C ALA A 312 -24.92 -5.47 -13.53
N SER A 313 -24.70 -4.22 -13.13
CA SER A 313 -24.75 -3.04 -14.02
C SER A 313 -23.38 -2.64 -14.59
N ALA A 314 -22.28 -3.19 -14.06
CA ALA A 314 -20.94 -2.93 -14.54
C ALA A 314 -20.73 -3.44 -15.98
N PRO A 315 -19.97 -2.71 -16.83
CA PRO A 315 -19.56 -3.21 -18.15
C PRO A 315 -18.84 -4.57 -18.05
N GLU A 316 -18.01 -4.74 -17.02
CA GLU A 316 -17.38 -6.00 -16.67
C GLU A 316 -17.84 -6.44 -15.27
N SER A 317 -18.39 -7.64 -15.15
CA SER A 317 -18.89 -8.18 -13.88
C SER A 317 -17.75 -8.71 -12.99
N ASP A 318 -16.65 -7.96 -12.88
CA ASP A 318 -15.42 -8.35 -12.20
C ASP A 318 -15.21 -7.51 -10.93
N LEU A 319 -14.62 -8.11 -9.90
CA LEU A 319 -14.15 -7.39 -8.72
C LEU A 319 -12.63 -7.20 -8.76
N LEU A 320 -12.17 -6.04 -8.32
CA LEU A 320 -10.77 -5.77 -8.01
C LEU A 320 -10.65 -5.45 -6.52
N VAL A 321 -10.18 -6.43 -5.74
CA VAL A 321 -9.96 -6.31 -4.30
C VAL A 321 -8.52 -5.88 -4.04
N PHE A 322 -8.32 -4.72 -3.43
CA PHE A 322 -7.01 -4.23 -3.00
C PHE A 322 -6.85 -4.36 -1.48
N ILE A 323 -5.71 -4.92 -1.05
CA ILE A 323 -5.32 -5.10 0.34
C ILE A 323 -4.01 -4.33 0.57
N HIS A 324 -4.06 -3.27 1.37
CA HIS A 324 -2.91 -2.40 1.59
C HIS A 324 -1.80 -3.05 2.45
N GLY A 325 -0.62 -2.43 2.43
CA GLY A 325 0.53 -2.84 3.24
C GLY A 325 0.64 -2.11 4.58
N TYR A 326 1.81 -2.18 5.20
CA TYR A 326 2.14 -1.47 6.45
C TYR A 326 2.15 0.05 6.26
N ASN A 327 1.98 0.80 7.36
CA ASN A 327 2.03 2.26 7.39
C ASN A 327 1.01 2.92 6.44
N VAL A 328 -0.24 2.43 6.46
CA VAL A 328 -1.32 2.95 5.63
C VAL A 328 -2.57 3.16 6.49
N ASP A 329 -3.13 4.38 6.49
CA ASP A 329 -4.43 4.66 7.11
C ASP A 329 -5.59 4.28 6.17
N PHE A 330 -6.82 4.33 6.70
CA PHE A 330 -8.02 3.98 5.95
C PHE A 330 -8.20 4.82 4.67
N GLU A 331 -8.06 6.15 4.78
CA GLU A 331 -8.24 7.06 3.64
C GLU A 331 -7.22 6.77 2.53
N SER A 332 -5.96 6.53 2.90
CA SER A 332 -4.89 6.17 1.98
C SER A 332 -5.13 4.85 1.27
N ALA A 333 -5.69 3.86 1.96
CA ALA A 333 -6.03 2.57 1.36
C ALA A 333 -7.15 2.71 0.31
N VAL A 334 -8.20 3.48 0.64
CA VAL A 334 -9.34 3.70 -0.26
C VAL A 334 -8.93 4.55 -1.47
N GLN A 335 -8.19 5.65 -1.27
CA GLN A 335 -7.65 6.48 -2.36
C GLN A 335 -6.74 5.65 -3.29
N ARG A 336 -5.89 4.79 -2.73
CA ARG A 336 -5.04 3.89 -3.53
C ARG A 336 -5.87 2.92 -4.36
N THR A 337 -6.95 2.39 -3.80
CA THR A 337 -7.85 1.48 -4.51
C THR A 337 -8.51 2.19 -5.70
N ALA A 338 -9.00 3.42 -5.52
CA ALA A 338 -9.54 4.24 -6.60
C ALA A 338 -8.49 4.53 -7.68
N GLN A 339 -7.27 4.90 -7.28
CA GLN A 339 -6.16 5.17 -8.19
C GLN A 339 -5.83 3.96 -9.05
N ILE A 340 -5.67 2.78 -8.43
CA ILE A 340 -5.38 1.54 -9.17
C ILE A 340 -6.51 1.24 -10.16
N ALA A 341 -7.76 1.38 -9.74
CA ALA A 341 -8.91 1.08 -10.60
C ALA A 341 -9.00 2.01 -11.83
N VAL A 342 -8.73 3.31 -11.64
CA VAL A 342 -8.71 4.30 -12.72
C VAL A 342 -7.52 4.08 -13.66
N ASP A 343 -6.34 3.79 -13.11
CA ASP A 343 -5.13 3.64 -13.89
C ASP A 343 -5.04 2.33 -14.67
N LEU A 344 -5.78 1.30 -14.24
CA LEU A 344 -5.98 0.03 -14.94
C LEU A 344 -7.17 0.05 -15.93
N PRO A 345 -7.67 1.22 -16.31
CA PRO A 345 -9.07 1.44 -16.70
C PRO A 345 -10.00 0.26 -16.40
N PHE A 346 -10.15 -0.07 -15.12
CA PHE A 346 -10.85 -1.28 -14.67
C PHE A 346 -12.35 -1.02 -14.64
N GLU A 347 -13.10 -1.52 -15.61
CA GLU A 347 -14.55 -1.28 -15.76
C GLU A 347 -15.43 -2.19 -14.87
N GLY A 348 -14.82 -2.88 -13.91
CA GLY A 348 -15.51 -3.63 -12.86
C GLY A 348 -15.67 -2.82 -11.57
N VAL A 349 -15.96 -3.51 -10.46
CA VAL A 349 -16.18 -2.87 -9.16
C VAL A 349 -14.90 -2.90 -8.31
N PRO A 350 -14.36 -1.73 -7.92
CA PRO A 350 -13.20 -1.67 -7.04
C PRO A 350 -13.62 -1.86 -5.57
N VAL A 351 -12.85 -2.70 -4.86
CA VAL A 351 -13.10 -3.07 -3.46
C VAL A 351 -11.83 -2.89 -2.65
N CYS A 352 -11.89 -2.15 -1.55
CA CYS A 352 -10.79 -1.97 -0.61
C CYS A 352 -11.00 -2.82 0.64
N TYR A 353 -10.00 -3.62 1.02
CA TYR A 353 -9.93 -4.17 2.37
C TYR A 353 -8.88 -3.41 3.19
N SER A 354 -9.32 -2.76 4.27
CA SER A 354 -8.45 -1.99 5.14
C SER A 354 -8.32 -2.62 6.53
N TRP A 355 -7.18 -3.23 6.80
CA TRP A 355 -6.85 -3.80 8.11
C TRP A 355 -6.22 -2.74 9.03
N PRO A 356 -6.22 -2.89 10.37
CA PRO A 356 -5.79 -1.86 11.32
C PRO A 356 -4.28 -1.61 11.35
N SER A 357 -3.71 -1.11 10.26
CA SER A 357 -2.36 -0.54 10.28
C SER A 357 -2.36 0.78 11.04
N GLN A 358 -1.31 1.00 11.82
CA GLN A 358 -1.06 2.17 12.64
C GLN A 358 -0.73 3.43 11.83
N ALA A 359 -0.53 3.33 10.51
CA ALA A 359 -0.12 4.45 9.67
C ALA A 359 1.11 5.18 10.23
N SER A 360 2.04 4.42 10.82
CA SER A 360 3.24 4.94 11.45
C SER A 360 4.45 4.07 11.19
N LEU A 361 5.60 4.71 10.93
CA LEU A 361 6.86 4.01 10.69
C LEU A 361 7.34 3.22 11.92
N VAL A 362 7.05 3.71 13.13
CA VAL A 362 7.45 3.05 14.38
C VAL A 362 6.47 1.96 14.82
N GLY A 363 5.33 1.82 14.13
CA GLY A 363 4.26 0.88 14.46
C GLY A 363 4.45 -0.53 13.92
N TYR A 364 5.62 -0.88 13.38
CA TYR A 364 5.82 -2.12 12.60
C TYR A 364 5.40 -3.40 13.33
N THR A 365 5.78 -3.59 14.60
CA THR A 365 5.43 -4.80 15.37
C THR A 365 3.94 -4.84 15.75
N VAL A 366 3.31 -3.68 15.90
CA VAL A 366 1.86 -3.58 16.11
C VAL A 366 1.15 -3.95 14.82
N ASP A 367 1.61 -3.43 13.69
CA ASP A 367 1.11 -3.76 12.35
C ASP A 367 1.25 -5.26 12.06
N GLU A 368 2.36 -5.88 12.43
CA GLU A 368 2.55 -7.32 12.30
C GLU A 368 1.48 -8.11 13.08
N ASN A 369 1.25 -7.75 14.34
CA ASN A 369 0.23 -8.40 15.17
C ASN A 369 -1.20 -8.11 14.67
N ASN A 370 -1.44 -6.90 14.17
CA ASN A 370 -2.71 -6.49 13.57
C ASN A 370 -2.97 -7.21 12.24
N SER A 371 -1.92 -7.53 11.48
CA SER A 371 -2.01 -8.34 10.27
C SER A 371 -2.38 -9.79 10.57
N GLU A 372 -2.06 -10.33 11.73
CA GLU A 372 -2.54 -11.66 12.15
C GLU A 372 -3.99 -11.58 12.68
N TRP A 373 -4.33 -10.50 13.40
CA TRP A 373 -5.70 -10.24 13.88
C TRP A 373 -6.73 -10.23 12.75
N THR A 374 -6.40 -9.59 11.63
CA THR A 374 -7.33 -9.36 10.53
C THR A 374 -7.66 -10.63 9.73
N ILE A 375 -6.91 -11.73 9.89
CA ILE A 375 -7.06 -12.97 9.09
C ILE A 375 -8.50 -13.50 9.11
N ALA A 376 -9.13 -13.56 10.28
CA ALA A 376 -10.49 -14.09 10.41
C ALA A 376 -11.51 -13.21 9.66
N HIS A 377 -11.41 -11.89 9.84
CA HIS A 377 -12.29 -10.92 9.20
C HIS A 377 -12.07 -10.85 7.68
N LEU A 378 -10.82 -10.93 7.23
CA LEU A 378 -10.48 -10.94 5.80
C LEU A 378 -11.01 -12.20 5.13
N LYS A 379 -10.90 -13.36 5.77
CA LYS A 379 -11.47 -14.61 5.26
C LYS A 379 -12.98 -14.52 5.12
N GLU A 380 -13.67 -14.05 6.16
CA GLU A 380 -15.13 -13.85 6.12
C GLU A 380 -15.51 -12.97 4.93
N PHE A 381 -14.84 -11.82 4.78
CA PHE A 381 -15.13 -10.88 3.71
C PHE A 381 -14.82 -11.42 2.31
N LEU A 382 -13.67 -12.06 2.10
CA LEU A 382 -13.33 -12.61 0.78
C LEU A 382 -14.29 -13.73 0.36
N LEU A 383 -14.74 -14.57 1.30
CA LEU A 383 -15.75 -15.58 1.02
C LEU A 383 -17.12 -14.97 0.74
N GLU A 384 -17.52 -13.91 1.47
CA GLU A 384 -18.73 -13.12 1.20
C GLU A 384 -18.71 -12.57 -0.24
N LEU A 385 -17.59 -11.97 -0.68
CA LEU A 385 -17.45 -11.47 -2.04
C LEU A 385 -17.61 -12.58 -3.09
N VAL A 386 -16.96 -13.72 -2.89
CA VAL A 386 -17.02 -14.85 -3.84
C VAL A 386 -18.44 -15.44 -3.91
N GLN A 387 -19.16 -15.49 -2.80
CA GLN A 387 -20.46 -16.16 -2.72
C GLN A 387 -21.63 -15.25 -3.09
N GLU A 388 -21.55 -13.96 -2.77
CA GLU A 388 -22.73 -13.11 -2.71
C GLU A 388 -22.69 -11.90 -3.66
N SER A 389 -21.53 -11.56 -4.23
CA SER A 389 -21.39 -10.39 -5.13
C SER A 389 -22.04 -10.58 -6.51
N GLY A 390 -22.23 -11.82 -6.97
CA GLY A 390 -22.65 -12.11 -8.35
C GLY A 390 -21.56 -11.87 -9.40
N ALA A 391 -20.31 -11.62 -8.99
CA ALA A 391 -19.20 -11.38 -9.91
C ALA A 391 -18.78 -12.65 -10.67
N LYS A 392 -18.35 -12.48 -11.92
CA LYS A 392 -17.78 -13.55 -12.76
C LYS A 392 -16.34 -13.86 -12.36
N SER A 393 -15.61 -12.88 -11.85
CA SER A 393 -14.25 -13.05 -11.38
C SER A 393 -13.95 -12.13 -10.19
N VAL A 394 -13.14 -12.64 -9.25
CA VAL A 394 -12.63 -11.89 -8.11
C VAL A 394 -11.11 -11.84 -8.24
N ASN A 395 -10.57 -10.64 -8.48
CA ASN A 395 -9.14 -10.38 -8.59
C ASN A 395 -8.66 -9.75 -7.29
N VAL A 396 -7.60 -10.29 -6.68
CA VAL A 396 -7.08 -9.82 -5.39
C VAL A 396 -5.65 -9.34 -5.58
N VAL A 397 -5.38 -8.10 -5.18
CA VAL A 397 -4.05 -7.48 -5.20
C VAL A 397 -3.67 -7.13 -3.77
N ALA A 398 -2.59 -7.72 -3.25
CA ALA A 398 -2.10 -7.44 -1.91
C ALA A 398 -0.68 -6.85 -1.98
N HIS A 399 -0.44 -5.80 -1.19
CA HIS A 399 0.83 -5.09 -1.17
C HIS A 399 1.60 -5.32 0.13
N SER A 400 2.92 -5.57 0.02
CA SER A 400 3.86 -5.62 1.15
C SER A 400 3.34 -6.53 2.29
N MET A 401 3.26 -6.02 3.52
CA MET A 401 2.74 -6.72 4.70
C MET A 401 1.30 -7.22 4.56
N GLY A 402 0.48 -6.63 3.69
CA GLY A 402 -0.87 -7.10 3.40
C GLY A 402 -0.91 -8.52 2.79
N ASN A 403 0.21 -8.97 2.21
CA ASN A 403 0.35 -10.35 1.74
C ASN A 403 0.36 -11.37 2.87
N ARG A 404 0.71 -10.99 4.12
CA ARG A 404 0.71 -11.91 5.27
C ARG A 404 -0.70 -12.42 5.57
N PRO A 405 -1.70 -11.57 5.88
CA PRO A 405 -3.06 -12.04 6.08
C PRO A 405 -3.66 -12.65 4.83
N MET A 406 -3.44 -12.04 3.66
CA MET A 406 -4.01 -12.54 2.41
C MET A 406 -3.56 -13.98 2.13
N THR A 407 -2.25 -14.27 2.15
CA THR A 407 -1.77 -15.63 1.90
C THR A 407 -2.18 -16.63 2.99
N ALA A 408 -2.32 -16.20 4.25
CA ALA A 408 -2.86 -17.02 5.32
C ALA A 408 -4.34 -17.38 5.08
N VAL A 409 -5.15 -16.42 4.62
CA VAL A 409 -6.55 -16.66 4.24
C VAL A 409 -6.64 -17.62 3.04
N MET A 410 -5.84 -17.41 2.00
CA MET A 410 -5.79 -18.30 0.84
C MET A 410 -5.39 -19.73 1.23
N GLN A 411 -4.46 -19.88 2.18
CA GLN A 411 -4.10 -21.17 2.75
C GLN A 411 -5.28 -21.84 3.46
N GLN A 412 -5.99 -21.11 4.32
CA GLN A 412 -7.17 -21.64 5.02
C GLN A 412 -8.28 -22.06 4.04
N ILE A 413 -8.58 -21.22 3.04
CA ILE A 413 -9.56 -21.54 2.00
C ILE A 413 -9.12 -22.77 1.21
N GLY A 414 -7.84 -22.87 0.84
CA GLY A 414 -7.28 -24.00 0.09
C GLY A 414 -7.31 -25.33 0.84
N TRP A 415 -7.34 -25.32 2.17
CA TRP A 415 -7.54 -26.51 3.01
C TRP A 415 -9.02 -26.93 3.11
N GLU A 416 -9.93 -25.96 3.00
CA GLU A 416 -11.38 -26.19 3.07
C GLU A 416 -12.00 -26.52 1.70
N LEU A 417 -11.27 -26.24 0.63
CA LEU A 417 -11.71 -26.47 -0.74
C LEU A 417 -11.71 -27.97 -1.08
N ASN A 418 -12.82 -28.46 -1.63
CA ASN A 418 -12.92 -29.81 -2.17
C ASN A 418 -12.03 -29.95 -3.42
N ASP A 419 -11.53 -31.15 -3.71
CA ASP A 419 -10.63 -31.39 -4.85
C ASP A 419 -11.25 -31.05 -6.22
N ASP A 420 -12.57 -31.15 -6.36
CA ASP A 420 -13.31 -30.85 -7.59
C ASP A 420 -13.86 -29.41 -7.66
N ALA A 421 -13.62 -28.58 -6.64
CA ALA A 421 -14.15 -27.22 -6.62
C ALA A 421 -13.35 -26.30 -7.54
N ALA A 422 -14.05 -25.40 -8.23
CA ALA A 422 -13.41 -24.36 -9.02
C ALA A 422 -12.65 -23.38 -8.10
N ALA A 423 -11.58 -22.78 -8.63
CA ALA A 423 -10.84 -21.75 -7.93
C ALA A 423 -11.76 -20.54 -7.65
N PRO A 424 -11.91 -20.09 -6.39
CA PRO A 424 -12.73 -18.94 -6.03
C PRO A 424 -12.17 -17.60 -6.54
N PHE A 425 -10.86 -17.49 -6.77
CA PHE A 425 -10.21 -16.26 -7.22
C PHE A 425 -9.66 -16.42 -8.65
N ASP A 426 -9.78 -15.37 -9.46
CA ASP A 426 -9.29 -15.42 -10.85
C ASP A 426 -7.82 -15.00 -10.92
N ARG A 427 -7.47 -13.83 -10.37
CA ARG A 427 -6.09 -13.35 -10.30
C ARG A 427 -5.72 -13.05 -8.86
N VAL A 428 -4.62 -13.61 -8.39
CA VAL A 428 -4.00 -13.24 -7.11
C VAL A 428 -2.63 -12.62 -7.38
N VAL A 429 -2.49 -11.35 -7.02
CA VAL A 429 -1.29 -10.55 -7.24
C VAL A 429 -0.62 -10.26 -5.92
N LEU A 430 0.62 -10.72 -5.79
CA LEU A 430 1.50 -10.51 -4.65
C LEU A 430 2.47 -9.38 -5.00
N ALA A 431 2.17 -8.15 -4.62
CA ALA A 431 3.06 -7.02 -4.84
C ALA A 431 4.04 -6.87 -3.67
N ALA A 432 5.33 -7.09 -3.94
CA ALA A 432 6.41 -7.03 -2.95
C ALA A 432 6.11 -7.81 -1.64
N PRO A 433 5.72 -9.09 -1.68
CA PRO A 433 5.23 -9.79 -0.49
C PRO A 433 6.24 -9.84 0.66
N ASP A 434 5.86 -9.25 1.79
CA ASP A 434 6.59 -9.35 3.06
C ASP A 434 6.26 -10.67 3.77
N VAL A 435 6.62 -11.78 3.12
CA VAL A 435 6.42 -13.15 3.61
C VAL A 435 7.75 -13.89 3.56
N ASP A 436 8.03 -14.77 4.52
CA ASP A 436 9.25 -15.56 4.52
C ASP A 436 9.34 -16.41 3.24
N ALA A 437 10.46 -16.33 2.52
CA ALA A 437 10.60 -16.94 1.20
C ALA A 437 10.48 -18.48 1.27
N ASP A 438 11.02 -19.12 2.30
CA ASP A 438 10.97 -20.57 2.43
C ASP A 438 9.58 -21.07 2.85
N ARG A 439 8.94 -20.35 3.79
CA ARG A 439 7.51 -20.56 4.11
C ARG A 439 6.64 -20.37 2.88
N PHE A 440 6.91 -19.35 2.07
CA PHE A 440 6.15 -19.08 0.85
C PHE A 440 6.22 -20.29 -0.11
N ARG A 441 7.44 -20.73 -0.44
CA ARG A 441 7.66 -21.89 -1.32
C ARG A 441 7.01 -23.17 -0.78
N ARG A 442 7.22 -23.47 0.51
CA ARG A 442 6.83 -24.75 1.10
C ARG A 442 5.35 -24.83 1.45
N ASP A 443 4.80 -23.79 2.07
CA ASP A 443 3.49 -23.85 2.76
C ASP A 443 2.39 -23.06 2.05
N LEU A 444 2.74 -22.00 1.30
CA LEU A 444 1.76 -21.07 0.74
C LEU A 444 1.51 -21.27 -0.75
N VAL A 445 2.53 -21.67 -1.53
CA VAL A 445 2.36 -21.95 -2.97
C VAL A 445 1.32 -23.05 -3.23
N PRO A 446 1.36 -24.24 -2.59
CA PRO A 446 0.40 -25.29 -2.89
C PRO A 446 -1.07 -24.87 -2.72
N PRO A 447 -1.51 -24.24 -1.61
CA PRO A 447 -2.89 -23.79 -1.49
C PRO A 447 -3.21 -22.58 -2.38
N LEU A 448 -2.27 -21.65 -2.63
CA LEU A 448 -2.48 -20.53 -3.55
C LEU A 448 -2.87 -21.03 -4.96
N LEU A 449 -2.18 -22.07 -5.46
CA LEU A 449 -2.47 -22.68 -6.75
C LEU A 449 -3.81 -23.43 -6.79
N ARG A 450 -4.38 -23.80 -5.63
CA ARG A 450 -5.72 -24.39 -5.56
C ARG A 450 -6.83 -23.34 -5.61
N VAL A 451 -6.59 -22.17 -5.01
CA VAL A 451 -7.64 -21.16 -4.82
C VAL A 451 -7.68 -20.09 -5.91
N ALA A 452 -6.64 -19.99 -6.74
CA ALA A 452 -6.52 -18.99 -7.79
C ALA A 452 -6.27 -19.61 -9.17
N ASN A 453 -6.92 -19.09 -10.22
CA ASN A 453 -6.64 -19.50 -11.60
C ASN A 453 -5.24 -19.07 -12.05
N GLN A 454 -4.74 -17.94 -11.54
CA GLN A 454 -3.41 -17.43 -11.83
C GLN A 454 -2.87 -16.64 -10.62
N VAL A 455 -1.62 -16.93 -10.25
CA VAL A 455 -0.90 -16.22 -9.21
C VAL A 455 0.31 -15.53 -9.83
N THR A 456 0.51 -14.26 -9.50
CA THR A 456 1.63 -13.45 -9.97
C THR A 456 2.32 -12.79 -8.79
N LEU A 457 3.64 -12.91 -8.72
CA LEU A 457 4.50 -12.30 -7.71
C LEU A 457 5.35 -11.22 -8.36
N TYR A 458 5.22 -9.99 -7.89
CA TYR A 458 6.12 -8.89 -8.24
C TYR A 458 7.20 -8.76 -7.16
N ALA A 459 8.46 -8.96 -7.53
CA ALA A 459 9.62 -8.84 -6.66
C ALA A 459 10.46 -7.61 -7.04
N SER A 460 11.02 -6.91 -6.06
CA SER A 460 11.93 -5.78 -6.30
C SER A 460 13.14 -5.84 -5.37
N SER A 461 14.32 -5.44 -5.88
CA SER A 461 15.52 -5.26 -5.08
C SER A 461 15.57 -3.92 -4.32
N ASP A 462 14.74 -2.96 -4.72
CA ASP A 462 14.84 -1.56 -4.25
C ASP A 462 13.83 -1.21 -3.15
N ASP A 463 12.98 -2.17 -2.76
CA ASP A 463 11.94 -1.98 -1.75
C ASP A 463 12.55 -1.81 -0.34
N GLN A 464 12.60 -0.55 0.12
CA GLN A 464 13.11 -0.19 1.44
C GLN A 464 12.31 -0.81 2.60
N ALA A 465 11.02 -1.09 2.40
CA ALA A 465 10.20 -1.75 3.42
C ALA A 465 10.57 -3.23 3.55
N LEU A 466 10.87 -3.92 2.45
CA LEU A 466 11.40 -5.29 2.49
C LEU A 466 12.81 -5.36 3.07
N ILE A 467 13.68 -4.39 2.77
CA ILE A 467 15.02 -4.29 3.39
C ILE A 467 14.90 -4.11 4.90
N ALA A 468 14.00 -3.25 5.36
CA ALA A 468 13.71 -3.07 6.78
C ALA A 468 13.15 -4.34 7.41
N SER A 469 12.21 -5.01 6.75
CA SER A 469 11.65 -6.30 7.21
C SER A 469 12.73 -7.37 7.33
N LYS A 470 13.59 -7.55 6.33
CA LYS A 470 14.71 -8.50 6.37
C LYS A 470 15.66 -8.22 7.53
N LYS A 471 15.95 -6.94 7.79
CA LYS A 471 16.80 -6.55 8.91
C LYS A 471 16.20 -6.93 10.26
N VAL A 472 14.88 -6.92 10.38
CA VAL A 472 14.15 -7.33 11.59
C VAL A 472 14.05 -8.86 11.70
N HIS A 473 13.76 -9.56 10.60
CA HIS A 473 13.43 -10.99 10.60
C HIS A 473 14.60 -11.94 10.31
N GLY A 474 15.71 -11.45 9.76
CA GLY A 474 16.92 -12.23 9.50
C GLY A 474 16.87 -13.18 8.29
N HIS A 475 15.73 -13.30 7.61
CA HIS A 475 15.52 -14.22 6.48
C HIS A 475 15.04 -13.49 5.21
N PRO A 476 15.36 -14.01 4.01
CA PRO A 476 14.87 -13.45 2.74
C PRO A 476 13.34 -13.42 2.67
N ARG A 477 12.80 -12.33 2.14
CA ARG A 477 11.36 -12.17 1.87
C ARG A 477 11.02 -12.60 0.46
N ALA A 478 9.81 -13.10 0.27
CA ALA A 478 9.33 -13.57 -1.03
C ALA A 478 9.28 -12.48 -2.10
N GLY A 479 9.14 -11.21 -1.69
CA GLY A 479 9.18 -10.06 -2.57
C GLY A 479 10.58 -9.52 -2.88
N GLU A 480 11.64 -10.08 -2.29
CA GLU A 480 13.01 -9.67 -2.63
C GLU A 480 13.41 -10.22 -4.00
N SER A 481 13.97 -9.36 -4.85
CA SER A 481 14.57 -9.77 -6.13
C SER A 481 16.08 -10.06 -6.00
N GLY A 482 16.78 -10.19 -7.13
CA GLY A 482 18.21 -10.50 -7.20
C GLY A 482 18.51 -11.95 -6.84
N ASP A 483 19.61 -12.20 -6.12
CA ASP A 483 20.09 -13.56 -5.78
C ASP A 483 19.10 -14.40 -4.96
N GLN A 484 18.09 -13.77 -4.36
CA GLN A 484 17.09 -14.43 -3.50
C GLN A 484 15.70 -14.49 -4.12
N ILE A 485 15.56 -14.13 -5.40
CA ILE A 485 14.28 -14.14 -6.10
C ILE A 485 13.59 -15.50 -5.99
N VAL A 486 12.31 -15.47 -5.60
CA VAL A 486 11.50 -16.68 -5.47
C VAL A 486 10.98 -17.08 -6.83
N VAL A 487 11.51 -18.18 -7.39
CA VAL A 487 10.96 -18.78 -8.61
C VAL A 487 10.44 -20.17 -8.27
N VAL A 488 9.15 -20.40 -8.54
CA VAL A 488 8.44 -21.65 -8.25
C VAL A 488 7.46 -21.98 -9.37
N GLU A 489 7.26 -23.28 -9.61
CA GLU A 489 6.29 -23.74 -10.60
C GLU A 489 4.87 -23.28 -10.26
N GLY A 490 4.10 -22.85 -11.28
CA GLY A 490 2.73 -22.37 -11.13
C GLY A 490 2.59 -20.90 -10.71
N ILE A 491 3.66 -20.23 -10.27
CA ILE A 491 3.65 -18.79 -9.93
C ILE A 491 4.40 -18.00 -10.99
N GLU A 492 3.76 -16.98 -11.55
CA GLU A 492 4.44 -16.05 -12.45
C GLU A 492 5.24 -15.03 -11.63
N THR A 493 6.55 -15.24 -11.56
CA THR A 493 7.46 -14.32 -10.85
C THR A 493 7.97 -13.25 -11.80
N ILE A 494 7.80 -11.99 -11.41
CA ILE A 494 8.15 -10.81 -12.19
C ILE A 494 9.10 -9.95 -11.36
N ASP A 495 10.33 -9.83 -11.84
CA ASP A 495 11.31 -8.88 -11.35
C ASP A 495 11.02 -7.49 -11.90
N VAL A 496 10.72 -6.57 -10.99
CA VAL A 496 10.49 -5.15 -11.23
C VAL A 496 11.53 -4.29 -10.52
N SER A 497 12.72 -4.83 -10.28
CA SER A 497 13.86 -4.06 -9.78
C SER A 497 14.16 -2.85 -10.68
N GLY A 498 14.52 -1.72 -10.07
CA GLY A 498 14.64 -0.42 -10.72
C GLY A 498 13.33 0.33 -10.91
N ILE A 499 12.19 -0.24 -10.51
CA ILE A 499 10.90 0.43 -10.42
C ILE A 499 10.54 0.58 -8.94
N ASP A 500 10.13 1.78 -8.55
CA ASP A 500 9.70 2.03 -7.17
C ASP A 500 8.35 1.35 -6.92
N LEU A 501 8.40 0.14 -6.35
CA LEU A 501 7.22 -0.57 -5.85
C LEU A 501 6.61 0.11 -4.63
N SER A 502 7.33 1.05 -3.99
CA SER A 502 6.76 1.93 -3.00
C SER A 502 5.88 2.95 -3.71
N LEU A 503 4.69 2.49 -4.08
CA LEU A 503 3.55 3.32 -4.46
C LEU A 503 3.25 4.39 -3.39
N LEU A 504 3.91 4.37 -2.22
CA LEU A 504 3.91 5.40 -1.19
C LEU A 504 5.08 6.41 -1.34
N GLY A 505 5.00 7.28 -2.35
CA GLY A 505 5.20 8.70 -2.06
C GLY A 505 6.24 9.52 -2.83
N HIS A 506 7.10 8.97 -3.70
CA HIS A 506 7.99 9.80 -4.52
C HIS A 506 8.22 9.19 -5.92
N SER A 507 7.41 9.61 -6.90
CA SER A 507 7.48 9.10 -8.27
C SER A 507 8.70 9.57 -9.06
N TYR A 508 9.23 8.66 -9.87
CA TYR A 508 9.79 8.98 -11.19
C TYR A 508 8.71 8.78 -12.26
N TYR A 509 8.66 9.71 -13.21
CA TYR A 509 7.56 9.94 -14.15
C TYR A 509 7.36 8.85 -15.23
N GLY A 510 8.12 7.75 -15.22
CA GLY A 510 8.11 6.73 -16.28
C GLY A 510 7.99 5.28 -15.82
N ASP A 511 8.47 4.96 -14.61
CA ASP A 511 8.62 3.57 -14.16
C ASP A 511 7.29 2.91 -13.73
N ASN A 512 6.27 3.72 -13.40
CA ASN A 512 4.95 3.23 -13.00
C ASN A 512 4.08 2.79 -14.19
N GLU A 513 4.27 3.35 -15.40
CA GLU A 513 3.38 3.04 -16.53
C GLU A 513 3.59 1.61 -17.04
N THR A 514 4.83 1.12 -17.08
CA THR A 514 5.13 -0.24 -17.52
C THR A 514 4.56 -1.29 -16.57
N MET A 515 4.60 -1.03 -15.26
CA MET A 515 4.00 -1.91 -14.25
C MET A 515 2.47 -1.88 -14.34
N LEU A 516 1.87 -0.69 -14.45
CA LEU A 516 0.42 -0.56 -14.58
C LEU A 516 -0.09 -1.23 -15.86
N ARG A 517 0.66 -1.12 -16.96
CA ARG A 517 0.35 -1.84 -18.20
C ARG A 517 0.44 -3.35 -18.02
N ASP A 518 1.46 -3.86 -17.36
CA ASP A 518 1.60 -5.29 -17.09
C ASP A 518 0.45 -5.81 -16.20
N LEU A 519 0.10 -5.06 -15.16
CA LEU A 519 -1.04 -5.34 -14.29
C LEU A 519 -2.38 -5.29 -15.06
N TYR A 520 -2.51 -4.37 -16.02
CA TYR A 520 -3.67 -4.29 -16.93
C TYR A 520 -3.78 -5.53 -17.82
N GLU A 521 -2.67 -5.96 -18.44
CA GLU A 521 -2.63 -7.16 -19.28
C GLU A 521 -2.92 -8.43 -18.44
N LEU A 522 -2.47 -8.47 -17.18
CA LEU A 522 -2.73 -9.56 -16.25
C LEU A 522 -4.20 -9.63 -15.77
N VAL A 523 -4.73 -8.53 -15.24
CA VAL A 523 -6.04 -8.50 -14.58
C VAL A 523 -7.17 -8.42 -15.61
N ARG A 524 -7.06 -7.51 -16.58
CA ARG A 524 -8.14 -7.26 -17.53
C ARG A 524 -8.06 -8.20 -18.74
N GLN A 525 -6.90 -8.27 -19.39
CA GLN A 525 -6.75 -9.10 -20.59
C GLN A 525 -6.51 -10.57 -20.28
N ARG A 526 -6.27 -10.91 -18.99
CA ARG A 526 -6.09 -12.28 -18.52
C ARG A 526 -4.93 -13.00 -19.22
N LEU A 527 -3.92 -12.24 -19.66
CA LEU A 527 -2.78 -12.78 -20.38
C LEU A 527 -1.79 -13.44 -19.41
N PRO A 528 -1.32 -14.67 -19.70
CA PRO A 528 -0.21 -15.25 -18.97
C PRO A 528 1.08 -14.49 -19.31
N ALA A 529 2.08 -14.55 -18.44
CA ALA A 529 3.35 -13.84 -18.57
C ALA A 529 4.02 -13.92 -19.95
N PRO A 530 4.08 -15.07 -20.65
CA PRO A 530 4.66 -15.14 -21.99
C PRO A 530 3.96 -14.29 -23.06
N GLN A 531 2.73 -13.85 -22.82
CA GLN A 531 1.93 -13.06 -23.75
C GLN A 531 1.90 -11.57 -23.39
N ARG A 532 2.48 -11.18 -22.25
CA ARG A 532 2.50 -9.79 -21.78
C ARG A 532 3.67 -9.05 -22.40
N ALA A 533 3.37 -7.90 -23.02
CA ALA A 533 4.24 -7.28 -24.01
C ALA A 533 5.55 -6.73 -23.43
N MET A 534 5.53 -6.37 -22.14
CA MET A 534 6.65 -5.73 -21.46
C MET A 534 7.51 -6.73 -20.66
N LEU A 535 7.25 -8.04 -20.76
CA LEU A 535 7.97 -9.05 -20.00
C LEU A 535 9.07 -9.73 -20.80
N ILE A 536 10.26 -9.78 -20.22
CA ILE A 536 11.42 -10.46 -20.80
C ILE A 536 11.73 -11.70 -19.97
N ALA A 537 11.74 -12.86 -20.61
CA ALA A 537 12.09 -14.11 -19.93
C ALA A 537 13.55 -14.14 -19.45
N ARG A 538 13.76 -14.71 -18.27
CA ARG A 538 15.05 -14.93 -17.62
C ARG A 538 15.10 -16.34 -17.04
N GLU A 539 16.24 -17.00 -17.21
CA GLU A 539 16.45 -18.36 -16.70
C GLU A 539 16.88 -18.32 -15.23
N ALA A 540 16.30 -19.21 -14.42
CA ALA A 540 16.66 -19.48 -13.04
C ALA A 540 16.77 -21.00 -12.84
N GLY A 541 17.91 -21.56 -13.23
CA GLY A 541 18.10 -23.01 -13.28
C GLY A 541 17.22 -23.63 -14.38
N GLU A 542 16.35 -24.57 -14.00
CA GLU A 542 15.37 -25.19 -14.91
C GLU A 542 14.06 -24.39 -15.03
N LEU A 543 13.90 -23.36 -14.19
CA LEU A 543 12.71 -22.51 -14.17
C LEU A 543 12.96 -21.20 -14.90
N VAL A 544 11.87 -20.50 -15.22
CA VAL A 544 11.89 -19.18 -15.86
C VAL A 544 11.18 -18.19 -14.95
N TYR A 545 11.77 -17.01 -14.80
CA TYR A 545 11.09 -15.83 -14.27
C TYR A 545 11.06 -14.74 -15.34
N TRP A 546 10.28 -13.70 -15.09
CA TRP A 546 10.10 -12.59 -16.02
C TRP A 546 10.73 -11.34 -15.44
N GLN A 547 11.30 -10.51 -16.29
CA GLN A 547 11.79 -9.20 -15.92
C GLN A 547 10.98 -8.15 -16.68
N LEU A 548 10.45 -7.15 -15.97
CA LEU A 548 9.75 -6.06 -16.61
C LEU A 548 10.75 -5.19 -17.38
N ALA A 549 10.48 -4.93 -18.65
CA ALA A 549 11.34 -4.15 -19.50
C ALA A 549 11.37 -2.69 -19.00
N GLN A 550 12.53 -2.26 -18.50
CA GLN A 550 12.76 -0.85 -18.20
C GLN A 550 12.81 -0.06 -19.51
N GLN A 551 12.12 1.08 -19.58
CA GLN A 551 12.37 2.01 -20.67
C GLN A 551 13.84 2.45 -20.58
N GLN A 552 14.57 2.38 -21.70
CA GLN A 552 15.89 3.00 -21.77
C GLN A 552 15.72 4.50 -21.53
N GLY A 553 15.92 4.94 -20.28
CA GLY A 553 16.10 6.34 -19.97
C GLY A 553 17.22 6.88 -20.87
N ALA A 554 16.94 7.95 -21.59
CA ALA A 554 17.90 8.69 -22.40
C ALA A 554 19.09 9.10 -21.51
N THR A 555 20.08 8.22 -21.41
CA THR A 555 21.31 8.44 -20.67
C THR A 555 22.40 8.71 -21.71
N GLY A 556 22.72 9.99 -21.83
CA GLY A 556 24.00 10.47 -22.36
C GLY A 556 24.10 10.65 -23.87
N ARG A 557 23.77 11.86 -24.34
CA ARG A 557 24.71 12.67 -25.13
C ARG A 557 24.62 14.13 -24.73
#